data_AF-A0A8H4LNQ1-F1
#
_entry.id   AF-A0A8H4LNQ1-F1
#
_cell.length_a   1.000
_cell.length_b   1.000
_cell.length_c   1.000
_cell.angle_alpha   90.00
_cell.angle_beta   90.00
_cell.angle_gamma   90.00
#
_symmetry.space_group_name_H-M   'P 1'
#
loop_
_entity.id
_entity.type
_entity.pdbx_description
1 polymer ?
#
loop_
_entity_poly.entity_id
_entity_poly.type
_entity_poly.pdbx_seq_one_letter_code
_entity_poly.pdbx_strand_id
1 'polypeptide(L)'
;MKRQVITFSKSEPGRYRSRVDDFPNPAEPPGELLYARGEVVYIAFPGKSQPEGPYVITATDWEGLTYRVKDQATGQQYPHPVGEKYIRILQ
;
A
#
# COMPACT_ATOMS: atom_id res chain seq x y z
N MET A 1 25.14 34.11 18.33
CA MET A 1 24.22 33.17 17.65
C MET A 1 22.92 33.11 18.43
N LYS A 2 21.82 33.66 17.89
CA LYS A 2 20.51 33.68 18.55
C LYS A 2 19.50 32.96 17.66
N ARG A 3 18.88 31.89 18.18
CA ARG A 3 17.82 31.12 17.50
C ARG A 3 16.52 31.93 17.54
N GLN A 4 15.94 32.19 16.37
CA GLN A 4 14.58 32.73 16.25
C GLN A 4 13.58 31.60 16.53
N VAL A 5 12.83 31.72 17.63
CA VAL A 5 11.63 30.91 17.88
C VAL A 5 10.46 31.74 17.39
N ILE A 6 9.96 31.44 16.20
CA ILE A 6 8.74 32.04 15.68
C ILE A 6 7.59 31.39 16.44
N THR A 7 7.06 32.12 17.41
CA THR A 7 5.91 31.70 18.21
C THR A 7 4.66 32.23 17.50
N PHE A 8 3.92 31.36 16.83
CA PHE A 8 2.62 31.74 16.26
C PHE A 8 1.62 31.88 17.41
N SER A 9 1.32 33.13 17.79
CA SER A 9 0.29 33.45 18.77
C SER A 9 -1.10 33.10 18.21
N LYS A 10 -1.80 32.29 19.00
CA LYS A 10 -3.08 31.64 18.74
C LYS A 10 -4.22 32.66 18.56
N SER A 11 -4.95 32.52 17.46
CA SER A 11 -6.07 33.36 17.03
C SER A 11 -7.18 33.50 18.07
N GLU A 12 -7.80 34.69 18.12
CA GLU A 12 -8.92 35.07 18.97
C GLU A 12 -10.15 34.16 18.80
N PRO A 13 -11.00 33.99 19.83
CA PRO A 13 -12.18 33.14 19.75
C PRO A 13 -13.30 33.82 18.95
N GLY A 14 -13.29 33.65 17.63
CA GLY A 14 -14.42 33.97 16.77
C GLY A 14 -15.61 33.04 17.08
N ARG A 15 -16.75 33.62 17.46
CA ARG A 15 -18.03 32.88 17.59
C ARG A 15 -18.53 32.46 16.20
N TYR A 16 -18.04 31.34 15.69
CA TYR A 16 -18.67 30.66 14.56
C TYR A 16 -19.68 29.65 15.09
N ARG A 17 -20.97 30.02 14.98
CA ARG A 17 -22.09 29.09 15.09
C ARG A 17 -22.14 28.27 13.80
N SER A 18 -21.90 26.98 13.92
CA SER A 18 -22.71 25.89 13.36
C SER A 18 -21.88 24.60 13.47
N ARG A 19 -22.31 23.72 14.37
CA ARG A 19 -21.79 22.37 14.51
C ARG A 19 -22.30 21.61 13.29
N VAL A 20 -21.39 21.25 12.37
CA VAL A 20 -21.70 20.25 11.34
C VAL A 20 -21.40 18.92 12.01
N ASP A 21 -22.43 18.27 12.56
CA ASP A 21 -22.34 16.94 13.19
C ASP A 21 -22.39 15.80 12.14
N ASP A 22 -22.49 16.12 10.85
CA ASP A 22 -22.59 15.14 9.76
C ASP A 22 -21.43 15.30 8.78
N PHE A 23 -20.36 14.53 9.02
CA PHE A 23 -19.45 14.13 7.94
C PHE A 23 -20.03 12.83 7.36
N PRO A 24 -20.61 12.84 6.15
CA PRO A 24 -21.06 11.60 5.53
C PRO A 24 -19.83 10.76 5.17
N ASN A 25 -19.78 9.60 5.83
CA ASN A 25 -18.83 8.51 5.66
C ASN A 25 -17.37 8.79 6.08
N PRO A 26 -16.85 8.16 7.16
CA PRO A 26 -15.40 8.03 7.25
C PRO A 26 -14.93 7.35 5.97
N ALA A 27 -13.93 7.93 5.29
CA ALA A 27 -13.30 7.27 4.16
C ALA A 27 -12.93 5.85 4.62
N GLU A 28 -13.39 4.83 3.89
CA GLU A 28 -12.95 3.46 4.15
C GLU A 28 -11.42 3.50 4.20
N PRO A 29 -10.79 2.93 5.25
CA PRO A 29 -9.35 2.87 5.29
C PRO A 29 -8.87 2.21 4.00
N PRO A 30 -7.76 2.66 3.40
CA PRO A 30 -7.23 2.04 2.20
C PRO A 30 -7.16 0.53 2.46
N GLY A 31 -7.79 -0.26 1.58
CA GLY A 31 -7.95 -1.69 1.78
C GLY A 31 -6.61 -2.33 2.15
N GLU A 32 -6.62 -3.16 3.18
CA GLU A 32 -5.41 -3.82 3.65
C GLU A 32 -4.83 -4.67 2.52
N LEU A 33 -3.54 -4.51 2.25
CA LEU A 33 -2.82 -5.34 1.29
C LEU A 33 -2.86 -6.79 1.76
N LEU A 34 -3.23 -7.72 0.88
CA LEU A 34 -3.33 -9.13 1.24
C LEU A 34 -1.97 -9.79 1.48
N TYR A 35 -0.89 -9.19 0.98
CA TYR A 35 0.45 -9.76 1.04
C TYR A 35 1.49 -8.76 1.56
N ALA A 36 2.50 -9.28 2.22
CA ALA A 36 3.55 -8.48 2.85
C ALA A 36 4.91 -8.62 2.13
N ARG A 37 5.76 -7.60 2.31
CA ARG A 37 7.16 -7.68 1.85
C ARG A 37 7.88 -8.84 2.52
N GLY A 38 8.58 -9.63 1.72
CA GLY A 38 9.32 -10.82 2.17
C GLY A 38 8.52 -12.13 2.06
N GLU A 39 7.23 -12.07 1.77
CA GLU A 39 6.44 -13.28 1.56
C GLU A 39 6.79 -13.98 0.25
N VAL A 40 6.73 -15.31 0.29
CA VAL A 40 6.89 -16.19 -0.86
C VAL A 40 5.52 -16.41 -1.50
N VAL A 41 5.41 -16.10 -2.78
CA VAL A 41 4.18 -16.14 -3.55
C VAL A 41 4.40 -16.75 -4.93
N TYR A 42 3.31 -17.10 -5.58
CA TYR A 42 3.28 -17.57 -6.96
C TYR A 42 2.38 -16.65 -7.79
N ILE A 43 2.69 -16.52 -9.09
CA ILE A 43 1.94 -15.70 -10.02
C ILE A 43 1.10 -16.59 -10.93
N ALA A 44 -0.22 -16.48 -10.85
CA ALA A 44 -1.18 -17.21 -11.65
C ALA A 44 -1.82 -16.28 -12.71
N PHE A 45 -1.31 -16.33 -13.94
CA PHE A 45 -1.92 -15.60 -15.06
C PHE A 45 -3.03 -16.41 -15.74
N PRO A 46 -4.13 -15.76 -16.18
CA PRO A 46 -5.14 -16.41 -17.00
C PRO A 46 -4.51 -16.90 -18.30
N GLY A 47 -4.71 -18.18 -18.61
CA GLY A 47 -4.12 -18.82 -19.79
C GLY A 47 -2.85 -19.64 -19.52
N LYS A 48 -2.26 -19.57 -18.32
CA LYS A 48 -1.23 -20.52 -17.88
C LYS A 48 -1.85 -21.62 -17.04
N SER A 49 -1.52 -22.87 -17.37
CA SER A 49 -2.05 -24.04 -16.64
C SER A 49 -1.46 -24.19 -15.23
N GLN A 50 -0.27 -23.61 -14.99
CA GLN A 50 0.40 -23.66 -13.71
C GLN A 50 0.88 -22.25 -13.32
N PRO A 51 0.82 -21.91 -12.03
CA PRO A 51 1.35 -20.66 -11.53
C PRO A 51 2.88 -20.65 -11.60
N GLU A 52 3.46 -19.48 -11.86
CA GLU A 52 4.90 -19.26 -11.92
C GLU A 52 5.46 -18.94 -10.55
N GLY A 53 6.70 -19.35 -10.29
CA GLY A 53 7.43 -19.02 -9.06
C GLY A 53 8.18 -20.23 -8.52
N PRO A 54 8.66 -20.15 -7.26
CA PRO A 54 8.29 -19.15 -6.25
C PRO A 54 8.97 -17.78 -6.42
N TYR A 55 8.25 -16.72 -6.06
CA TYR A 55 8.72 -15.34 -6.03
C TYR A 55 8.65 -14.76 -4.62
N VAL A 56 9.51 -13.79 -4.31
CA VAL A 56 9.50 -13.04 -3.04
C VAL A 56 9.04 -11.62 -3.27
N ILE A 57 8.08 -11.14 -2.47
CA ILE A 57 7.63 -9.74 -2.53
C ILE A 57 8.74 -8.81 -2.05
N THR A 58 9.14 -7.86 -2.90
CA THR A 58 10.19 -6.88 -2.62
C THR A 58 9.64 -5.50 -2.28
N ALA A 59 8.47 -5.13 -2.80
CA ALA A 59 7.77 -3.89 -2.48
C ALA A 59 6.27 -4.03 -2.72
N THR A 60 5.49 -3.21 -2.00
CA THR A 60 4.04 -3.13 -2.11
C THR A 60 3.61 -1.72 -2.48
N ASP A 61 2.61 -1.60 -3.34
CA ASP A 61 1.99 -0.35 -3.76
C ASP A 61 0.50 -0.39 -3.40
N TRP A 62 0.12 0.49 -2.47
CA TRP A 62 -1.22 0.55 -1.86
C TRP A 62 -2.23 1.27 -2.75
N GLU A 63 -1.77 2.20 -3.61
CA GLU A 63 -2.64 2.93 -4.53
C GLU A 63 -3.05 2.05 -5.71
N GLY A 64 -2.14 1.19 -6.19
CA GLY A 64 -2.36 0.31 -7.33
C GLY A 64 -2.70 -1.15 -6.98
N LEU A 65 -2.69 -1.54 -5.70
CA LEU A 65 -2.78 -2.94 -5.23
C LEU A 65 -1.85 -3.86 -6.04
N THR A 66 -0.61 -3.39 -6.24
CA THR A 66 0.40 -4.10 -7.02
C THR A 66 1.64 -4.37 -6.19
N TYR A 67 2.35 -5.43 -6.58
CA TYR A 67 3.48 -5.96 -5.86
C TYR A 67 4.66 -6.08 -6.79
N ARG A 68 5.83 -5.61 -6.34
CA ARG A 68 7.09 -5.97 -6.98
C ARG A 68 7.56 -7.27 -6.37
N VAL A 69 7.95 -8.19 -7.24
CA VAL A 69 8.43 -9.50 -6.83
C VAL A 69 9.75 -9.83 -7.52
N LYS A 70 10.56 -10.69 -6.90
CA LYS A 70 11.77 -11.24 -7.49
C LYS A 70 11.75 -12.75 -7.40
N ASP A 71 12.31 -13.43 -8.39
CA ASP A 71 12.42 -14.88 -8.39
C ASP A 71 13.24 -15.34 -7.17
N GLN A 72 12.73 -16.33 -6.43
CA GLN A 72 13.36 -16.74 -5.17
C GLN A 72 14.70 -17.44 -5.40
N ALA A 73 14.85 -18.18 -6.50
CA ALA A 73 16.04 -18.99 -6.78
C ALA A 73 17.18 -18.15 -7.38
N THR A 74 16.83 -17.27 -8.33
CA THR A 74 17.80 -16.46 -9.10
C THR A 74 17.95 -15.05 -8.55
N GLY A 75 17.00 -14.58 -7.75
CA GLY A 75 16.94 -13.19 -7.30
C GLY A 75 16.57 -12.19 -8.40
N GLN A 76 16.25 -12.67 -9.62
CA GLN A 76 15.92 -11.80 -10.74
C GLN A 76 14.61 -11.07 -10.49
N GLN A 77 14.63 -9.74 -10.65
CA GLN A 77 13.44 -8.92 -10.49
C GLN A 77 12.44 -9.21 -11.61
N TYR A 78 11.18 -9.45 -11.26
CA TYR A 78 10.11 -9.60 -12.25
C TYR A 78 9.90 -8.26 -12.99
N PRO A 79 9.76 -8.26 -14.32
CA PRO A 79 9.88 -7.04 -15.13
C PRO A 79 8.79 -5.99 -14.85
N HIS A 80 7.63 -6.42 -14.34
CA HIS A 80 6.48 -5.55 -14.12
C HIS A 80 5.88 -5.76 -12.71
N PRO A 81 5.27 -4.73 -12.10
CA PRO A 81 4.44 -4.93 -10.92
C PRO A 81 3.30 -5.92 -11.20
N VAL A 82 3.07 -6.84 -10.28
CA VAL A 82 2.05 -7.88 -10.38
C VAL A 82 0.85 -7.43 -9.55
N GLY A 83 -0.34 -7.39 -10.17
CA GLY A 83 -1.56 -7.06 -9.44
C GLY A 83 -1.95 -8.17 -8.46
N GLU A 84 -2.51 -7.79 -7.31
CA GLU A 84 -2.92 -8.69 -6.23
C GLU A 84 -3.72 -9.91 -6.71
N LYS A 85 -4.63 -9.68 -7.68
CA LYS A 85 -5.49 -10.71 -8.26
C LYS A 85 -4.75 -11.88 -8.92
N TYR A 86 -3.50 -11.70 -9.31
CA TYR A 86 -2.66 -12.75 -9.91
C TYR A 86 -1.74 -13.44 -8.89
N ILE A 87 -1.66 -12.94 -7.66
CA ILE A 87 -0.78 -13.49 -6.63
C ILE A 87 -1.52 -14.57 -5.85
N ARG A 88 -0.87 -15.70 -5.59
CA ARG A 88 -1.39 -16.82 -4.81
C ARG A 88 -0.32 -17.35 -3.87
N ILE A 89 -0.74 -17.81 -2.70
CA ILE A 89 0.08 -18.66 -1.82
C ILE A 89 -0.38 -20.11 -2.07
N LEU A 90 0.56 -21.00 -2.39
CA LEU A 90 0.26 -22.43 -2.41
C LEU A 90 0.28 -22.92 -0.95
N GLN A 91 -0.89 -23.32 -0.44
CA GLN A 91 -1.03 -24.00 0.85
C GLN A 91 -0.79 -25.50 0.71
#